data_AF-A0A9X3NAX2-F1
#
_entry.id   AF-A0A9X3NAX2-F1
#
_cell.length_a   1.000
_cell.length_b   1.000
_cell.length_c   1.000
_cell.angle_alpha   90.00
_cell.angle_beta   90.00
_cell.angle_gamma   90.00
#
_symmetry.space_group_name_H-M   'P 1'
#
loop_
_entity.id
_entity.type
_entity.pdbx_description
1 polymer ?
#
loop_
_entity_poly.entity_id
_entity_poly.type
_entity_poly.pdbx_seq_one_letter_code
_entity_poly.pdbx_strand_id
1 'polypeptide(L)'
;MQDLLPIVVVAVAALAGVVAVALAFGARGTYDQIGRSDITFDHEAPRSTNDLRAEVRAFVEAANARRIARGEPPLDVEAEVERRLTRQDG
;
A
#
# COMPACT_ATOMS: atom_id res chain seq x y z
N MET A 1 4.00 64.44 7.96
CA MET A 1 3.44 63.23 7.32
C MET A 1 4.36 62.10 7.73
N GLN A 2 3.91 61.15 8.55
CA GLN A 2 4.73 60.01 8.95
C GLN A 2 4.90 59.10 7.74
N ASP A 3 6.14 58.73 7.38
CA ASP A 3 6.41 57.88 6.21
C ASP A 3 5.78 56.51 6.41
N LEU A 4 4.68 56.25 5.70
CA LEU A 4 3.92 54.99 5.72
C LEU A 4 4.66 53.85 5.01
N LEU A 5 5.63 54.19 4.17
CA LEU A 5 6.40 53.28 3.34
C LEU A 5 7.07 52.13 4.13
N PRO A 6 7.85 52.38 5.20
CA PRO A 6 8.44 51.31 6.01
C PRO A 6 7.40 50.41 6.69
N ILE A 7 6.28 50.98 7.14
CA ILE A 7 5.21 50.21 7.80
C ILE A 7 4.57 49.23 6.82
N VAL A 8 4.27 49.69 5.60
CA VAL A 8 3.69 48.85 4.54
C VAL A 8 4.66 47.73 4.14
N VAL A 9 5.95 48.03 3.99
CA VAL A 9 6.96 47.03 3.64
C VAL A 9 7.04 45.94 4.70
N VAL A 10 7.09 46.31 5.98
CA VAL A 10 7.15 45.34 7.08
C VAL A 10 5.85 44.52 7.15
N ALA A 11 4.69 45.15 6.97
CA ALA A 11 3.40 44.45 6.97
C ALA A 11 3.30 43.41 5.84
N VAL A 12 3.71 43.75 4.63
CA VAL A 12 3.70 42.83 3.48
C VAL A 12 4.73 41.70 3.68
N ALA A 13 5.93 42.01 4.16
CA ALA A 13 6.96 41.01 4.43
C ALA A 13 6.51 40.02 5.51
N ALA A 14 5.89 40.52 6.58
CA ALA A 14 5.34 39.68 7.65
C ALA A 14 4.21 38.77 7.12
N LEU A 15 3.29 39.32 6.33
CA LEU A 15 2.19 38.55 5.73
C LEU A 15 2.71 37.47 4.78
N ALA A 16 3.65 37.81 3.89
CA ALA A 16 4.27 36.86 2.97
C ALA A 16 5.02 35.75 3.72
N GLY A 17 5.72 36.09 4.81
CA GLY A 17 6.37 35.13 5.69
C GLY A 17 5.38 34.16 6.33
N VAL A 18 4.26 34.66 6.87
CA VAL A 18 3.20 33.83 7.46
C VAL A 18 2.60 32.88 6.43
N VAL A 19 2.30 33.36 5.22
CA VAL A 19 1.77 32.53 4.13
C VAL A 19 2.77 31.45 3.72
N ALA A 20 4.05 31.80 3.56
CA ALA A 20 5.10 30.84 3.23
C ALA A 20 5.25 29.75 4.30
N VAL A 21 5.19 30.13 5.58
CA VAL A 21 5.21 29.19 6.71
C VAL A 21 3.97 28.30 6.69
N ALA A 22 2.76 28.86 6.53
CA ALA A 22 1.53 28.08 6.48
C ALA A 22 1.55 27.04 5.35
N LEU A 23 2.02 27.42 4.16
CA LEU A 23 2.15 26.51 3.01
C LEU A 23 3.22 25.43 3.26
N ALA A 24 4.35 25.79 3.85
CA ALA A 24 5.43 24.84 4.16
C ALA A 24 5.03 23.80 5.22
N PHE A 25 4.22 24.19 6.21
CA PHE A 25 3.71 23.27 7.22
C PHE A 25 2.54 22.42 6.71
N GLY A 26 1.64 22.97 5.89
CA GLY A 26 0.52 22.22 5.30
C GLY A 26 0.93 21.13 4.31
N ALA A 27 2.01 21.34 3.55
CA ALA A 27 2.48 20.38 2.54
C ALA A 27 3.08 19.09 3.12
N ARG A 28 3.42 19.04 4.42
CA ARG A 28 4.05 17.88 5.05
C ARG A 28 3.07 16.73 5.36
N GLY A 29 1.78 17.01 5.50
CA GLY A 29 0.77 15.99 5.87
C GLY A 29 0.36 15.04 4.74
N THR A 30 0.51 15.47 3.48
CA THR A 30 0.06 14.70 2.30
C THR A 30 0.86 13.42 2.05
N TYR A 31 2.09 13.33 2.57
CA TYR A 31 2.94 12.15 2.43
C TYR A 31 2.45 10.95 3.25
N ASP A 32 1.82 11.18 4.42
CA ASP A 32 1.32 10.08 5.27
C ASP A 32 0.05 9.42 4.71
N GLN A 33 -0.62 10.07 3.75
CA GLN A 33 -1.85 9.57 3.13
C GLN A 33 -1.58 8.55 2.02
N ILE A 34 -0.42 8.60 1.36
CA ILE A 34 -0.11 7.76 0.19
C ILE A 34 0.04 6.28 0.56
N GLY A 35 0.38 5.97 1.81
CA GLY A 35 0.40 4.59 2.34
C GLY A 35 -0.95 4.10 2.91
N ARG A 36 -1.98 4.95 2.97
CA ARG A 36 -3.28 4.65 3.61
C ARG A 36 -4.44 4.65 2.62
N SER A 37 -4.17 4.47 1.33
CA SER A 37 -5.23 4.30 0.32
C SER A 37 -5.74 2.86 0.32
N ASP A 38 -7.04 2.72 0.01
CA ASP A 38 -7.91 1.54 -0.18
C ASP A 38 -7.39 0.45 -1.16
N ILE A 39 -6.09 0.46 -1.44
CA ILE A 39 -5.35 -0.55 -2.20
C ILE A 39 -4.51 -1.45 -1.28
N THR A 40 -4.35 -1.07 -0.01
CA THR A 40 -3.87 -2.00 1.01
C THR A 40 -4.99 -2.99 1.23
N PHE A 41 -4.73 -4.25 0.91
CA PHE A 41 -5.59 -5.40 1.17
C PHE A 41 -5.90 -5.51 2.66
N ASP A 42 -6.78 -4.64 3.16
CA ASP A 42 -7.39 -4.79 4.47
C ASP A 42 -8.17 -6.10 4.40
N HIS A 43 -7.71 -7.03 5.21
CA HIS A 43 -8.10 -8.43 5.16
C HIS A 43 -9.61 -8.60 5.36
N GLU A 44 -10.24 -9.15 4.33
CA GLU A 44 -10.92 -10.44 4.41
C GLU A 44 -12.08 -10.55 5.39
N ALA A 45 -13.32 -10.52 4.85
CA ALA A 45 -14.39 -11.32 5.44
C ALA A 45 -13.86 -12.75 5.64
N PRO A 46 -14.17 -13.46 6.75
CA PRO A 46 -13.52 -14.73 7.07
C PRO A 46 -13.62 -15.72 5.90
N ARG A 47 -12.52 -15.89 5.14
CA ARG A 47 -12.40 -16.96 4.13
C ARG A 47 -12.57 -18.25 4.88
N SER A 48 -13.52 -19.08 4.46
CA SER A 48 -13.57 -20.43 4.99
C SER A 48 -12.27 -21.14 4.61
N THR A 49 -11.83 -22.10 5.41
CA THR A 49 -10.67 -22.94 5.06
C THR A 49 -10.83 -23.60 3.68
N ASN A 50 -12.07 -23.83 3.24
CA ASN A 50 -12.37 -24.34 1.90
C ASN A 50 -12.06 -23.33 0.79
N ASP A 51 -12.36 -22.05 0.99
CA ASP A 51 -12.08 -20.99 0.00
C ASP A 51 -10.57 -20.82 -0.18
N LEU A 52 -9.83 -20.81 0.93
CA LEU A 52 -8.37 -20.74 0.91
C LEU A 52 -7.75 -21.99 0.25
N ARG A 53 -8.29 -23.18 0.54
CA ARG A 53 -7.86 -24.43 -0.10
C ARG A 53 -8.06 -24.38 -1.62
N ALA A 54 -9.18 -23.86 -2.11
CA ALA A 54 -9.46 -23.71 -3.53
C ALA A 54 -8.49 -22.71 -4.21
N GLU A 55 -8.20 -21.59 -3.55
CA GLU A 55 -7.23 -20.59 -4.02
C GLU A 55 -5.83 -21.19 -4.14
N VAL A 56 -5.37 -21.90 -3.10
CA VAL A 56 -4.06 -22.56 -3.11
C VAL A 56 -4.00 -23.64 -4.18
N ARG A 57 -5.07 -24.42 -4.39
CA ARG A 57 -5.13 -25.43 -5.46
C ARG A 57 -4.93 -24.79 -6.84
N ALA A 58 -5.66 -23.71 -7.15
CA ALA A 58 -5.53 -22.98 -8.41
C ALA A 58 -4.09 -22.45 -8.63
N PHE A 59 -3.45 -21.98 -7.56
CA PHE A 59 -2.05 -21.56 -7.63
C PHE A 59 -1.10 -22.72 -7.99
N VAL A 60 -1.28 -23.88 -7.36
CA VAL A 60 -0.42 -25.05 -7.60
C VAL A 60 -0.62 -25.61 -9.00
N GLU A 61 -1.86 -25.66 -9.50
CA GLU A 61 -2.17 -26.04 -10.88
C GLU A 61 -1.49 -25.11 -11.89
N ALA A 62 -1.58 -23.78 -11.67
CA ALA A 62 -0.88 -22.81 -12.51
C ALA A 62 0.65 -22.96 -12.45
N ALA A 63 1.20 -23.27 -11.27
CA ALA A 63 2.62 -23.55 -11.12
C ALA A 63 3.03 -24.82 -11.89
N ASN A 64 2.21 -25.87 -11.83
CA ASN A 64 2.41 -27.11 -12.58
C ASN A 64 2.33 -26.89 -14.09
N ALA A 65 1.38 -26.08 -14.57
CA ALA A 65 1.31 -25.72 -15.99
C ALA A 65 2.62 -25.07 -16.46
N ARG A 66 3.19 -24.16 -15.64
CA ARG A 66 4.50 -23.55 -15.92
C ARG A 66 5.65 -24.56 -15.85
N ARG A 67 5.62 -25.52 -14.91
CA ARG A 67 6.63 -26.60 -14.79
C ARG A 67 6.63 -27.49 -16.03
N ILE A 68 5.46 -27.95 -16.45
CA ILE A 68 5.27 -28.79 -17.64
C ILE A 68 5.77 -28.04 -18.89
N ALA A 69 5.46 -26.74 -19.02
CA ALA A 69 5.95 -25.92 -20.12
C ALA A 69 7.49 -25.79 -20.15
N ARG A 70 8.17 -25.93 -19.00
CA ARG A 70 9.63 -25.96 -18.87
C ARG A 70 10.22 -27.37 -18.96
N GLY A 71 9.41 -28.41 -19.15
CA GLY A 71 9.86 -29.81 -19.12
C GLY A 71 10.19 -30.34 -17.72
N GLU A 72 9.76 -29.63 -16.66
CA GLU A 72 9.90 -30.07 -15.27
C GLU A 72 8.74 -30.99 -14.87
N PRO A 73 8.98 -31.97 -13.97
CA PRO A 73 7.90 -32.82 -13.47
C PRO A 73 6.89 -31.99 -12.64
N PRO A 74 5.58 -32.28 -12.78
CA PRO A 74 4.55 -31.64 -11.98
C PRO A 74 4.64 -32.09 -10.51
N LEU A 75 4.23 -31.19 -9.61
CA LEU A 75 4.09 -31.48 -8.18
C LEU A 75 2.72 -32.11 -7.92
N ASP A 76 2.63 -32.94 -6.87
CA ASP A 76 1.35 -33.39 -6.33
C ASP A 76 0.59 -32.18 -5.79
N VAL A 77 -0.59 -31.95 -6.36
CA VAL A 77 -1.43 -30.78 -6.08
C VAL A 77 -1.94 -30.82 -4.63
N GLU A 78 -2.48 -31.95 -4.18
CA GLU A 78 -3.08 -32.04 -2.84
C GLU A 78 -2.00 -31.99 -1.76
N ALA A 79 -0.87 -32.68 -1.97
CA ALA A 79 0.24 -32.64 -1.03
C ALA A 79 0.86 -31.24 -0.90
N GLU A 80 0.88 -30.43 -1.98
CA GLU A 80 1.36 -29.05 -1.95
C GLU A 80 0.35 -28.09 -1.33
N VAL A 81 -0.94 -28.32 -1.53
CA VAL A 81 -2.01 -27.56 -0.90
C VAL A 81 -1.93 -27.70 0.62
N GLU A 82 -1.84 -28.93 1.14
CA GLU A 82 -1.73 -29.17 2.59
C GLU A 82 -0.48 -28.53 3.18
N ARG A 83 0.69 -28.72 2.55
CA ARG A 83 1.96 -28.13 2.98
C ARG A 83 1.89 -26.60 3.12
N ARG A 84 1.14 -25.92 2.25
CA ARG A 84 1.01 -24.46 2.28
C ARG A 84 0.02 -23.97 3.31
N LEU A 85 -1.12 -24.65 3.46
CA LEU A 85 -2.10 -24.35 4.49
C LEU A 85 -1.46 -24.48 5.88
N THR A 86 -0.72 -25.57 6.14
CA THR A 86 0.00 -25.74 7.42
C THR A 86 1.05 -24.67 7.69
N ARG A 87 1.66 -24.05 6.65
CA ARG A 87 2.61 -22.95 6.83
C ARG A 87 1.91 -21.62 7.15
N GLN A 88 0.70 -21.40 6.65
CA GLN A 88 -0.06 -20.18 6.92
C GLN A 88 -0.74 -20.19 8.30
N ASP A 89 -1.07 -21.38 8.81
CA ASP A 89 -1.75 -21.55 10.10
C ASP A 89 -0.81 -21.51 11.32
N GLY A 90 0.51 -21.36 11.14
CA GLY A 90 1.53 -21.36 12.19
C GLY A 90 2.36 -20.08 12.23
#